data_AF-A0A940TY46-F1
#
_entry.id   AF-A0A940TY46-F1
#
_cell.length_a   1.000
_cell.length_b   1.000
_cell.length_c   1.000
_cell.angle_alpha   90.00
_cell.angle_beta   90.00
_cell.angle_gamma   90.00
#
_symmetry.space_group_name_H-M   'P 1'
#
loop_
_entity.id
_entity.type
_entity.pdbx_description
1 polymer ?
#
loop_
_entity_poly.entity_id
_entity_poly.type
_entity_poly.pdbx_seq_one_letter_code
_entity_poly.pdbx_strand_id
1 'polypeptide(L)'
;MSTTYNLSPWSLNELFPGQDSPEMQATLQQLDASLLDFEARRPQLSRDLPAAQFLEIVQQLEAIYNLAYRLLAFARLRFSADTQDQTIQAFLA
;
A
#
# COMPACT_ATOMS: atom_id res chain seq x y z
N MET A 1 13.29 -11.63 -41.72
CA MET A 1 13.82 -10.61 -40.79
C MET A 1 13.44 -11.04 -39.39
N SER A 2 14.40 -11.23 -38.50
CA SER A 2 14.13 -11.67 -37.13
C SER A 2 13.92 -10.44 -36.25
N THR A 3 12.77 -10.33 -35.61
CA THR A 3 12.46 -9.24 -34.67
C THR A 3 13.21 -9.47 -33.37
N THR A 4 14.17 -8.61 -33.05
CA THR A 4 14.87 -8.63 -31.75
C THR A 4 13.95 -8.05 -30.68
N TYR A 5 13.58 -8.85 -29.69
CA TYR A 5 12.84 -8.38 -28.52
C TYR A 5 13.80 -7.67 -27.56
N ASN A 6 13.46 -6.44 -27.17
CA ASN A 6 14.26 -5.66 -26.24
C ASN A 6 13.71 -5.87 -24.82
N LEU A 7 14.52 -6.40 -23.92
CA LEU A 7 14.13 -6.65 -22.54
C LEU A 7 14.03 -5.32 -21.79
N SER A 8 12.97 -5.15 -21.01
CA SER A 8 12.82 -4.02 -20.09
C SER A 8 12.39 -4.53 -18.71
N PRO A 9 12.66 -3.76 -17.64
CA PRO A 9 11.99 -3.96 -16.37
C PRO A 9 10.46 -3.87 -16.52
N TRP A 10 9.78 -4.36 -15.49
CA TRP A 10 8.34 -4.39 -15.40
C TRP A 10 7.90 -2.95 -15.07
N SER A 11 6.85 -2.46 -15.71
CA SER A 11 6.30 -1.15 -15.37
C SER A 11 5.53 -1.25 -14.05
N LEU A 12 5.80 -0.36 -13.11
CA LEU A 12 5.04 -0.25 -11.86
C LEU A 12 4.13 0.97 -11.80
N ASN A 13 3.96 1.68 -12.92
CA ASN A 13 3.18 2.92 -12.98
C ASN A 13 1.71 2.74 -12.53
N GLU A 14 1.14 1.54 -12.73
CA GLU A 14 -0.19 1.17 -12.25
C GLU A 14 -0.29 1.14 -10.71
N LEU A 15 0.85 0.91 -10.04
CA LEU A 15 0.95 1.02 -8.59
C LEU A 15 1.33 2.43 -8.20
N PHE A 16 2.52 2.88 -8.58
CA PHE A 16 3.02 4.24 -8.38
C PHE A 16 4.02 4.62 -9.48
N PRO A 17 4.06 5.88 -9.92
CA PRO A 17 5.08 6.35 -10.87
C PRO A 17 6.52 6.21 -10.35
N GLY A 18 6.70 6.26 -9.03
CA GLY A 18 7.98 6.10 -8.36
C GLY A 18 7.85 6.16 -6.84
N GLN A 19 8.91 5.77 -6.13
CA GLN A 19 8.94 5.79 -4.66
C GLN A 19 8.85 7.22 -4.09
N ASP A 20 9.42 8.21 -4.79
CA ASP A 20 9.44 9.62 -4.39
C ASP A 20 8.31 10.41 -5.05
N SER A 21 7.33 9.71 -5.63
CA SER A 21 6.20 10.34 -6.32
C SER A 21 5.25 11.01 -5.32
N PRO A 22 4.60 12.14 -5.71
CA PRO A 22 3.56 12.76 -4.89
C PRO A 22 2.43 11.78 -4.52
N GLU A 23 2.10 10.84 -5.41
CA GLU A 23 1.09 9.82 -5.20
C GLU A 23 1.48 8.81 -4.11
N MET A 24 2.76 8.42 -4.07
CA MET A 24 3.30 7.58 -2.99
C MET A 24 3.19 8.31 -1.65
N GLN A 25 3.65 9.56 -1.59
CA GLN A 25 3.61 10.36 -0.36
C GLN A 25 2.17 10.59 0.12
N ALA A 26 1.25 10.91 -0.80
CA ALA A 26 -0.16 11.09 -0.48
C ALA A 26 -0.79 9.80 0.06
N THR A 27 -0.43 8.64 -0.50
CA THR A 27 -0.96 7.34 -0.04
C THR A 27 -0.43 6.97 1.34
N LEU A 28 0.85 7.25 1.64
CA LEU A 28 1.43 7.08 2.98
C LEU A 28 0.71 7.96 4.01
N GLN A 29 0.50 9.24 3.70
CA GLN A 29 -0.24 10.17 4.56
C GLN A 29 -1.69 9.72 4.77
N GLN A 30 -2.35 9.22 3.71
CA GLN A 30 -3.70 8.68 3.82
C GLN A 30 -3.74 7.44 4.71
N LEU A 31 -2.73 6.56 4.62
CA LEU A 31 -2.63 5.38 5.46
C LEU A 31 -2.47 5.77 6.94
N ASP A 32 -1.58 6.72 7.25
CA ASP A 32 -1.38 7.21 8.62
C ASP A 32 -2.67 7.79 9.23
N ALA A 33 -3.37 8.65 8.47
CA ALA A 33 -4.65 9.21 8.92
C ALA A 33 -5.71 8.12 9.12
N SER A 34 -5.82 7.17 8.19
CA SER A 34 -6.79 6.08 8.27
C SER A 34 -6.53 5.16 9.46
N LEU A 35 -5.25 4.93 9.81
CA LEU A 35 -4.86 4.19 11.00
C LEU A 35 -5.31 4.92 12.27
N LEU A 36 -5.02 6.22 12.41
CA LEU A 36 -5.45 7.01 13.57
C LEU A 36 -6.97 6.94 13.78
N ASP A 37 -7.74 7.12 12.71
CA ASP A 37 -9.20 7.04 12.75
C ASP A 37 -9.69 5.63 13.15
N PHE A 38 -9.03 4.58 12.64
CA PHE A 38 -9.38 3.20 12.97
C PHE A 38 -9.04 2.86 14.43
N GLU A 39 -7.90 3.33 14.92
CA GLU A 39 -7.47 3.14 16.30
C GLU A 39 -8.44 3.79 17.30
N ALA A 40 -8.99 4.96 16.95
CA ALA A 40 -9.98 5.66 17.75
C ALA A 40 -11.29 4.89 17.93
N ARG A 41 -11.53 3.84 17.12
CA ARG A 41 -12.71 2.98 17.25
C ARG A 41 -12.62 1.94 18.36
N ARG A 42 -11.43 1.66 18.91
CA ARG A 42 -11.24 0.61 19.95
C ARG A 42 -12.23 0.70 21.13
N PRO A 43 -12.54 1.88 21.70
CA PRO A 43 -13.49 2.00 22.81
C PRO A 43 -14.94 1.64 22.45
N GLN A 44 -15.29 1.64 21.16
CA GLN A 44 -16.63 1.33 20.66
C GLN A 44 -16.88 -0.18 20.58
N LEU A 45 -15.82 -1.00 20.65
CA LEU A 45 -15.92 -2.46 20.53
C LEU A 45 -16.52 -3.05 21.80
N SER A 46 -17.78 -3.48 21.71
CA SER A 46 -18.51 -4.16 22.77
C SER A 46 -19.41 -5.25 22.20
N ARG A 47 -19.94 -6.12 23.05
CA ARG A 47 -20.90 -7.17 22.64
C ARG A 47 -22.22 -6.59 22.14
N ASP A 48 -22.54 -5.36 22.54
CA ASP A 48 -23.80 -4.69 22.22
C ASP A 48 -23.68 -3.80 20.98
N LEU A 49 -22.50 -3.75 20.33
CA LEU A 49 -22.28 -2.98 19.11
C LEU A 49 -23.19 -3.51 17.99
N PRO A 50 -24.01 -2.65 17.35
CA PRO A 50 -24.86 -3.09 16.25
C PRO A 50 -24.05 -3.67 15.09
N ALA A 51 -24.54 -4.77 14.50
CA ALA A 51 -23.85 -5.47 13.41
C ALA A 51 -23.52 -4.55 12.22
N ALA A 52 -24.40 -3.58 11.90
CA ALA A 52 -24.15 -2.59 10.86
C ALA A 52 -22.93 -1.71 11.16
N GLN A 53 -22.81 -1.23 12.41
CA GLN A 53 -21.64 -0.43 12.83
C GLN A 53 -20.38 -1.29 12.85
N PHE A 54 -20.47 -2.55 13.28
CA PHE A 54 -19.33 -3.47 13.21
C PHE A 54 -18.86 -3.71 11.77
N LEU A 55 -19.79 -3.85 10.82
CA LEU A 55 -19.46 -3.98 9.40
C LEU A 55 -18.73 -2.75 8.86
N GLU A 56 -19.11 -1.54 9.27
CA GLU A 56 -18.37 -0.31 8.90
C GLU A 56 -16.91 -0.35 9.40
N ILE A 57 -16.68 -0.87 10.61
CA ILE A 57 -15.32 -1.05 11.15
C ILE A 57 -14.52 -2.04 10.30
N VAL A 58 -15.13 -3.16 9.90
CA VAL A 58 -14.49 -4.15 9.01
C VAL A 58 -14.16 -3.54 7.65
N GLN A 59 -15.07 -2.81 7.04
CA GLN A 59 -14.83 -2.15 5.75
C GLN A 59 -13.72 -1.09 5.83
N GLN A 60 -13.63 -0.36 6.94
CA GLN A 60 -12.51 0.55 7.17
C GLN A 60 -11.17 -0.22 7.24
N LEU A 61 -11.14 -1.37 7.92
CA LEU A 61 -9.95 -2.21 7.98
C LEU A 61 -9.55 -2.72 6.59
N GLU A 62 -10.51 -3.16 5.77
CA GLU A 62 -10.27 -3.59 4.39
C GLU A 62 -9.70 -2.46 3.52
N ALA A 63 -10.21 -1.23 3.68
CA ALA A 63 -9.69 -0.06 2.98
C ALA A 63 -8.23 0.24 3.38
N ILE A 64 -7.90 0.16 4.67
CA ILE A 64 -6.53 0.30 5.18
C ILE A 64 -5.61 -0.77 4.57
N TYR A 65 -6.03 -2.02 4.56
CA TYR A 65 -5.26 -3.10 3.96
C TYR A 65 -5.04 -2.90 2.47
N ASN A 66 -6.05 -2.43 1.72
CA ASN A 66 -5.88 -2.15 0.29
C ASN A 66 -4.79 -1.09 0.03
N LEU A 67 -4.75 -0.01 0.83
CA LEU A 67 -3.69 1.01 0.74
C LEU A 67 -2.32 0.40 1.08
N ALA A 68 -2.22 -0.29 2.22
CA ALA A 68 -0.98 -0.90 2.69
C ALA A 68 -0.43 -1.94 1.70
N TYR A 69 -1.29 -2.79 1.14
CA TYR A 69 -0.88 -3.81 0.18
C TYR A 69 -0.45 -3.22 -1.15
N ARG A 70 -1.04 -2.12 -1.61
CA ARG A 70 -0.58 -1.42 -2.82
C ARG A 70 0.84 -0.86 -2.64
N LEU A 71 1.11 -0.23 -1.49
CA LEU A 71 2.45 0.26 -1.13
C LEU A 71 3.46 -0.90 -1.07
N LEU A 72 3.10 -1.97 -0.35
CA LEU A 72 3.95 -3.15 -0.19
C LEU A 72 4.21 -3.87 -1.52
N ALA A 73 3.21 -3.97 -2.39
CA ALA A 73 3.34 -4.56 -3.71
C ALA A 73 4.36 -3.79 -4.56
N PHE A 74 4.27 -2.46 -4.59
CA PHE A 74 5.26 -1.63 -5.27
C PHE A 74 6.67 -1.89 -4.72
N ALA A 75 6.81 -1.82 -3.40
CA ALA A 75 8.10 -1.96 -2.72
C ALA A 75 8.76 -3.31 -3.04
N ARG A 76 8.00 -4.40 -2.91
CA ARG A 76 8.48 -5.76 -3.13
C ARG A 76 8.80 -6.05 -4.59
N LEU A 77 8.00 -5.53 -5.53
CA LEU A 77 8.25 -5.68 -6.95
C LEU A 77 9.49 -4.91 -7.39
N ARG A 78 9.70 -3.68 -6.89
CA ARG A 78 10.94 -2.92 -7.12
C ARG A 78 12.16 -3.66 -6.58
N PHE A 79 12.09 -4.15 -5.34
CA PHE A 79 13.18 -4.92 -4.74
C PHE A 79 13.46 -6.22 -5.51
N SER A 80 12.42 -6.89 -6.00
CA SER A 80 12.58 -8.12 -6.80
C SER A 80 13.17 -7.85 -8.18
N ALA A 81 13.00 -6.63 -8.72
CA ALA A 81 13.60 -6.22 -9.99
C ALA A 81 15.11 -5.93 -9.86
N ASP A 82 15.55 -5.39 -8.72
CA ASP A 82 16.96 -5.25 -8.35
C ASP A 82 17.13 -5.34 -6.82
N THR A 83 17.55 -6.51 -6.34
CA THR A 83 17.71 -6.75 -4.90
C THR A 83 18.88 -5.99 -4.29
N GLN A 84 19.75 -5.41 -5.12
CA GLN A 84 20.94 -4.66 -4.71
C GLN A 84 20.73 -3.14 -4.74
N ASP A 85 19.55 -2.67 -5.19
CA ASP A 85 19.17 -1.26 -5.13
C ASP A 85 19.04 -0.83 -3.66
N GLN A 86 19.98 0.02 -3.22
CA GLN A 86 20.02 0.50 -1.83
C GLN A 86 18.84 1.40 -1.48
N THR A 87 18.26 2.09 -2.46
CA THR A 87 17.16 3.00 -2.21
C THR A 87 15.89 2.22 -1.88
N ILE A 88 15.61 1.13 -2.60
CA ILE A 88 14.46 0.29 -2.26
C ILE A 88 14.69 -0.54 -0.99
N GLN A 89 15.94 -0.94 -0.70
CA GLN A 89 16.27 -1.57 0.58
C GLN A 89 15.98 -0.63 1.76
N ALA A 90 16.34 0.65 1.65
CA ALA A 90 16.05 1.65 2.66
C ALA A 90 14.53 1.93 2.79
N PHE A 91 13.80 1.89 1.68
CA PHE A 91 12.34 2.06 1.68
C PHE A 91 11.58 0.89 2.34
N LEU A 92 12.16 -0.31 2.34
CA LEU A 92 11.58 -1.52 2.95
C LEU A 92 11.94 -1.71 4.43
N ALA A 93 12.94 -0.99 4.93
CA ALA A 93 13.48 -1.11 6.29
C ALA A 93 12.59 -0.42 7.33
#